data_AF-A0A544ZAR9-F1
#
_entry.id   AF-A0A544ZAR9-F1
#
_cell.length_a   1.000
_cell.length_b   1.000
_cell.length_c   1.000
_cell.angle_alpha   90.00
_cell.angle_beta   90.00
_cell.angle_gamma   90.00
#
_symmetry.space_group_name_H-M   'P 1'
#
loop_
_entity.id
_entity.type
_entity.pdbx_description
1 polymer ?
#
loop_
_entity_poly.entity_id
_entity_poly.type
_entity_poly.pdbx_seq_one_letter_code
_entity_poly.pdbx_strand_id
1 'polypeptide(L)'
;MTRDAESGRDGVSGNVFHGPAPFQLGDRNVQINHIHHPAPPRRPLVLAGAAVTTREELAAAIRRDWSAARRRFFEGAATTGAPSDGWLGLLTWLHELDGLTADDLTAQIELIDHRLRDDALPADLKLLHLLGWLDPEGEAVWRGTVVTPESLSEALRIGRLRESGPEWELYRDLCEGGLLDALSRFTVLSALRGTQRVWDDVWDSWRQLAAEVPGLPPEAREWAESGARGLLLAALLPYSESRTWLRAGCESVEPPPTGEIAWYDWLRARDGGPDTPVGWLVRADFTAFAAAQAEQQRRQAAIDRQNQRMVTVLDSASALRDRQWADYESGRLSPAARLGAVIRAALWLGAWGAATIPLAWIIWGWARPDIAATLSWYLVALTLAAYAGRLPGVIRLGAAYQPPLRRVREWAEEARADRGSVRRGVIRAAAVVGFLLIFGVLIHDVDFIVTTVLFTPLLAVAFYFARIGALHDWADEHQERLRDYQSRRPGSGGIPQSIAQGVRSPSPRVRAEAYQAWVRQFTGLDHGGKGDADR
;
A
#
# COMPACT_ATOMS: atom_id res chain seq x y z
N MET A 1 22.44 -15.07 -57.61
CA MET A 1 22.61 -16.53 -57.81
C MET A 1 21.23 -17.11 -57.99
N THR A 2 20.92 -17.38 -59.25
CA THR A 2 19.73 -18.05 -59.77
C THR A 2 19.78 -19.54 -59.47
N ARG A 3 18.63 -20.14 -59.13
CA ARG A 3 18.34 -21.55 -59.43
C ARG A 3 16.84 -21.82 -59.35
N ASP A 4 16.24 -21.83 -60.53
CA ASP A 4 15.04 -22.59 -60.88
C ASP A 4 15.36 -24.09 -60.96
N ALA A 5 14.37 -24.93 -60.64
CA ALA A 5 14.13 -26.30 -61.16
C ALA A 5 12.84 -26.80 -60.47
N GLU A 6 11.65 -26.73 -61.09
CA GLU A 6 11.06 -27.60 -62.12
C GLU A 6 10.91 -29.10 -61.79
N SER A 7 9.64 -29.50 -61.86
CA SER A 7 9.09 -30.78 -62.34
C SER A 7 8.97 -31.98 -61.39
N GLY A 8 7.76 -32.56 -61.40
CA GLY A 8 7.41 -33.80 -60.72
C GLY A 8 5.91 -34.07 -60.82
N ARG A 9 5.36 -34.13 -62.04
CA ARG A 9 4.02 -34.64 -62.34
C ARG A 9 4.11 -36.16 -62.33
N ASP A 10 3.43 -36.81 -61.39
CA ASP A 10 3.13 -38.24 -61.47
C ASP A 10 1.63 -38.46 -61.67
N GLY A 11 1.33 -39.24 -62.70
CA GLY A 11 -0.01 -39.56 -63.16
C GLY A 11 -0.66 -40.64 -62.33
N VAL A 12 -1.96 -40.47 -62.08
CA VAL A 12 -2.82 -41.53 -61.55
C VAL A 12 -3.65 -42.06 -62.70
N SER A 13 -3.36 -43.30 -63.08
CA SER A 13 -4.00 -44.04 -64.16
C SER A 13 -5.45 -44.35 -63.84
N GLY A 14 -6.32 -44.14 -64.83
CA GLY A 14 -7.71 -44.55 -64.79
C GLY A 14 -7.87 -46.07 -64.77
N ASN A 15 -8.65 -46.57 -63.81
CA ASN A 15 -9.21 -47.91 -63.88
C ASN A 15 -10.57 -47.83 -64.57
N VAL A 16 -10.57 -48.26 -65.83
CA VAL A 16 -11.74 -48.49 -66.65
C VAL A 16 -12.44 -49.75 -66.13
N PHE A 17 -13.64 -49.58 -65.55
CA PHE A 17 -14.54 -50.67 -65.22
C PHE A 17 -15.38 -51.02 -66.46
N HIS A 18 -15.27 -52.27 -66.92
CA HIS A 18 -16.12 -52.83 -67.97
C HIS A 18 -17.18 -53.77 -67.38
N GLY A 19 -18.45 -53.47 -67.70
CA GLY A 19 -19.56 -54.44 -67.83
C GLY A 19 -20.73 -54.26 -66.84
N PRO A 20 -21.96 -54.74 -67.15
CA PRO A 20 -22.48 -55.26 -68.42
C PRO A 20 -23.74 -54.52 -68.97
N ALA A 21 -23.98 -54.77 -70.27
CA ALA A 21 -25.12 -54.55 -71.18
C ALA A 21 -26.41 -53.79 -70.74
N PRO A 22 -27.03 -53.02 -71.67
CA PRO A 22 -28.25 -52.26 -71.44
C PRO A 22 -29.51 -53.13 -71.47
N PHE A 23 -30.31 -53.04 -70.42
CA PHE A 23 -31.68 -53.57 -70.38
C PHE A 23 -32.59 -52.63 -71.18
N GLN A 24 -33.28 -53.21 -72.17
CA GLN A 24 -34.31 -52.57 -72.97
C GLN A 24 -35.45 -52.07 -72.07
N LEU A 25 -35.71 -50.76 -72.12
CA LEU A 25 -36.96 -50.17 -71.62
C LEU A 25 -38.12 -50.75 -72.45
N GLY A 26 -38.89 -51.63 -71.83
CA GLY A 26 -40.23 -51.94 -72.29
C GLY A 26 -41.16 -50.79 -71.92
N ASP A 27 -41.80 -50.23 -72.94
CA ASP A 27 -42.98 -49.37 -72.83
C ASP A 27 -44.02 -49.99 -71.90
N ARG A 28 -44.06 -49.51 -70.66
CA ARG A 28 -45.23 -49.60 -69.79
C ARG A 28 -45.63 -48.19 -69.42
N ASN A 29 -46.58 -47.68 -70.20
CA ASN A 29 -47.53 -46.65 -69.80
C ASN A 29 -48.16 -47.06 -68.45
N VAL A 30 -47.51 -46.71 -67.35
CA VAL A 30 -48.17 -46.58 -66.06
C VAL A 30 -48.77 -45.18 -66.09
N GLN A 31 -50.04 -45.12 -66.50
CA GLN A 31 -50.91 -44.03 -66.09
C GLN A 31 -50.95 -44.04 -64.56
N ILE A 32 -50.07 -43.24 -63.95
CA ILE A 32 -50.23 -42.84 -62.55
C ILE A 32 -51.45 -41.94 -62.55
N ASN A 33 -52.62 -42.55 -62.35
CA ASN A 33 -53.80 -41.82 -61.93
C ASN A 33 -53.41 -41.10 -60.63
N HIS A 34 -53.14 -39.81 -60.75
CA HIS A 34 -53.11 -38.87 -59.65
C HIS A 34 -54.53 -38.80 -59.07
N ILE A 35 -54.91 -39.84 -58.33
CA ILE A 35 -56.00 -39.74 -57.39
C ILE A 35 -55.45 -38.85 -56.27
N HIS A 36 -55.77 -37.56 -56.33
CA HIS A 36 -55.63 -36.64 -55.22
C HIS A 36 -56.52 -37.15 -54.08
N HIS A 37 -56.00 -38.09 -53.29
CA HIS A 37 -56.52 -38.26 -51.93
C HIS A 37 -56.21 -36.95 -51.20
N PRO A 38 -57.22 -36.26 -50.65
CA PRO A 38 -56.92 -35.17 -49.73
C PRO A 38 -56.06 -35.74 -48.61
N ALA A 39 -54.93 -35.10 -48.34
CA ALA A 39 -54.08 -35.49 -47.23
C ALA A 39 -54.95 -35.60 -45.95
N PRO A 40 -54.78 -36.66 -45.14
CA PRO A 40 -55.56 -36.80 -43.91
C PRO A 40 -55.43 -35.53 -43.06
N PRO A 41 -56.51 -35.11 -42.36
CA PRO A 41 -56.48 -33.88 -41.57
C PRO A 41 -55.40 -33.98 -40.50
N ARG A 42 -54.43 -33.05 -40.55
CA ARG A 42 -53.28 -32.98 -39.66
C ARG A 42 -53.73 -32.87 -38.20
N ARG A 43 -53.04 -33.57 -37.30
CA ARG A 43 -53.26 -33.41 -35.87
C ARG A 43 -52.57 -32.13 -35.40
N PRO A 44 -53.30 -31.12 -34.90
CA PRO A 44 -52.66 -29.89 -34.43
C PRO A 44 -51.79 -30.17 -33.20
N LEU A 45 -50.62 -29.55 -33.17
CA LEU A 45 -49.81 -29.53 -31.96
C LEU A 45 -50.37 -28.45 -31.03
N VAL A 46 -50.60 -28.78 -29.76
CA VAL A 46 -51.12 -27.79 -28.79
C VAL A 46 -49.98 -27.28 -27.92
N LEU A 47 -49.74 -25.97 -27.95
CA LEU A 47 -48.77 -25.28 -27.10
C LEU A 47 -49.46 -24.11 -26.38
N ALA A 48 -49.40 -24.10 -25.04
CA ALA A 48 -50.03 -23.07 -24.21
C ALA A 48 -51.52 -22.78 -24.56
N GLY A 49 -52.26 -23.84 -24.96
CA GLY A 49 -53.68 -23.73 -25.35
C GLY A 49 -53.92 -23.28 -26.80
N ALA A 50 -52.88 -22.88 -27.54
CA ALA A 50 -52.97 -22.62 -28.97
C ALA A 50 -52.74 -23.91 -29.77
N ALA A 51 -53.64 -24.19 -30.72
CA ALA A 51 -53.46 -25.24 -31.71
C ALA A 51 -52.64 -24.68 -32.87
N VAL A 52 -51.47 -25.27 -33.15
CA VAL A 52 -50.57 -24.87 -34.23
C VAL A 52 -50.48 -25.96 -35.30
N THR A 53 -50.48 -25.53 -36.55
CA THR A 53 -50.55 -26.36 -37.75
C THR A 53 -49.47 -26.05 -38.78
N THR A 54 -48.82 -24.88 -38.68
CA THR A 54 -47.69 -24.47 -39.54
C THR A 54 -46.40 -24.22 -38.75
N ARG A 55 -45.27 -24.10 -39.45
CA ARG A 55 -43.95 -23.78 -38.86
C ARG A 55 -43.97 -22.41 -38.19
N GLU A 56 -44.56 -21.42 -38.86
CA GLU A 56 -44.66 -20.04 -38.43
C GLU A 56 -45.55 -19.90 -37.19
N GLU A 57 -46.67 -20.64 -37.15
CA GLU A 57 -47.57 -20.67 -35.99
C GLU A 57 -46.87 -21.25 -34.75
N LEU A 58 -46.10 -22.34 -34.91
CA LEU A 58 -45.33 -22.91 -33.81
C LEU A 58 -44.20 -21.96 -33.37
N ALA A 59 -43.48 -21.34 -34.32
CA ALA A 59 -42.44 -20.37 -34.00
C ALA A 59 -43.00 -19.18 -33.20
N ALA A 60 -44.13 -18.61 -33.64
CA ALA A 60 -44.82 -17.52 -32.94
C ALA A 60 -45.28 -17.95 -31.53
N ALA A 61 -45.83 -19.16 -31.38
CA ALA A 61 -46.24 -19.68 -30.08
C ALA A 61 -45.04 -19.91 -29.13
N ILE A 62 -43.90 -20.39 -29.64
CA ILE A 62 -42.67 -20.56 -28.85
C ILE A 62 -42.13 -19.20 -28.36
N ARG A 63 -42.08 -18.19 -29.24
CA ARG A 63 -41.62 -16.84 -28.86
C ARG A 63 -42.48 -16.23 -27.76
N ARG A 64 -43.81 -16.39 -27.86
CA ARG A 64 -44.77 -15.86 -26.88
C ARG A 64 -44.72 -16.61 -25.55
N ASP A 65 -44.58 -17.94 -25.59
CA ASP A 65 -44.75 -18.83 -24.44
C ASP A 65 -43.48 -19.69 -24.17
N TRP A 66 -42.30 -19.07 -24.21
CA TRP A 66 -40.98 -19.75 -24.13
C TRP A 66 -40.89 -20.80 -23.01
N SER A 67 -41.17 -20.38 -21.77
CA SER A 67 -41.08 -21.25 -20.59
C SER A 67 -42.06 -22.42 -20.64
N ALA A 68 -43.22 -22.25 -21.29
CA ALA A 68 -44.19 -23.33 -21.47
C ALA A 68 -43.71 -24.32 -22.54
N ALA A 69 -43.14 -23.83 -23.64
CA ALA A 69 -42.52 -24.66 -24.67
C ALA A 69 -41.36 -25.49 -24.11
N ARG A 70 -40.48 -24.85 -23.32
CA ARG A 70 -39.31 -25.48 -22.68
C ARG A 70 -39.73 -26.64 -21.80
N ARG A 71 -40.65 -26.38 -20.87
CA ARG A 71 -41.20 -27.40 -19.96
C ARG A 71 -41.83 -28.55 -20.70
N ARG A 72 -42.69 -28.24 -21.69
CA ARG A 72 -43.49 -29.23 -22.42
C ARG A 72 -42.61 -30.15 -23.26
N PHE A 73 -41.64 -29.59 -23.99
CA PHE A 73 -40.87 -30.34 -24.96
C PHE A 73 -39.60 -30.97 -24.39
N PHE A 74 -38.96 -30.40 -23.36
CA PHE A 74 -37.60 -30.82 -22.99
C PHE A 74 -37.36 -31.11 -21.50
N GLU A 75 -38.17 -30.62 -20.56
CA GLU A 75 -37.88 -30.83 -19.12
C GLU A 75 -38.53 -32.07 -18.51
N GLY A 76 -39.62 -32.59 -19.11
CA GLY A 76 -40.38 -33.71 -18.54
C GLY A 76 -39.71 -35.10 -18.62
N ALA A 77 -38.66 -35.26 -19.43
CA ALA A 77 -38.04 -36.56 -19.68
C ALA A 77 -37.00 -36.96 -18.62
N ALA A 78 -36.32 -36.00 -18.01
CA ALA A 78 -35.20 -36.24 -17.11
C ALA A 78 -35.61 -36.86 -15.75
N THR A 79 -36.85 -36.65 -15.31
CA THR A 79 -37.33 -37.12 -13.99
C THR A 79 -37.98 -38.50 -14.02
N THR A 80 -38.42 -38.98 -15.18
CA THR A 80 -39.18 -40.24 -15.31
C THR A 80 -38.47 -41.31 -16.15
N GLY A 81 -37.35 -40.96 -16.81
CA GLY A 81 -36.62 -41.86 -17.70
C GLY A 81 -37.36 -42.20 -19.00
N ALA A 82 -38.57 -41.67 -19.20
CA ALA A 82 -39.38 -41.82 -20.39
C ALA A 82 -39.52 -40.47 -21.12
N PRO A 83 -39.54 -40.44 -22.46
CA PRO A 83 -39.75 -39.19 -23.19
C PRO A 83 -41.13 -38.60 -22.86
N SER A 84 -41.19 -37.27 -22.67
CA SER A 84 -42.46 -36.61 -22.35
C SER A 84 -43.46 -36.72 -23.51
N ASP A 85 -44.76 -36.79 -23.22
CA ASP A 85 -45.81 -36.75 -24.25
C ASP A 85 -45.68 -35.50 -25.14
N GLY A 86 -45.20 -34.39 -24.58
CA GLY A 86 -44.92 -33.16 -25.33
C GLY A 86 -43.78 -33.31 -26.34
N TRP A 87 -42.69 -33.98 -25.96
CA TRP A 87 -41.57 -34.31 -26.84
C TRP A 87 -41.98 -35.25 -27.98
N LEU A 88 -42.69 -36.34 -27.66
CA LEU A 88 -43.19 -37.28 -28.66
C LEU A 88 -44.18 -36.61 -29.61
N GLY A 89 -45.04 -35.74 -29.08
CA GLY A 89 -45.95 -34.93 -29.88
C GLY A 89 -45.22 -33.98 -30.82
N LEU A 90 -44.16 -33.32 -30.36
CA LEU A 90 -43.31 -32.46 -31.21
C LEU A 90 -42.62 -33.26 -32.32
N LEU A 91 -42.01 -34.39 -32.00
CA LEU A 91 -41.35 -35.24 -33.01
C LEU A 91 -42.35 -35.72 -34.05
N THR A 92 -43.51 -36.22 -33.63
CA THR A 92 -44.56 -36.68 -34.56
C THR A 92 -44.98 -35.55 -35.48
N TRP A 93 -45.24 -34.37 -34.92
CA TRP A 93 -45.64 -33.19 -35.68
C TRP A 93 -44.56 -32.75 -36.69
N LEU A 94 -43.27 -32.79 -36.31
CA LEU A 94 -42.18 -32.46 -37.23
C LEU A 94 -42.12 -33.44 -38.42
N HIS A 95 -42.27 -34.74 -38.19
CA HIS A 95 -42.26 -35.73 -39.28
C HIS A 95 -43.49 -35.64 -40.21
N GLU A 96 -44.61 -35.10 -39.71
CA GLU A 96 -45.86 -34.90 -40.47
C GLU A 96 -45.91 -33.56 -41.23
N LEU A 97 -44.85 -32.76 -41.22
CA LEU A 97 -44.78 -31.50 -41.99
C LEU A 97 -44.67 -31.76 -43.49
N ASP A 98 -45.72 -31.43 -44.25
CA ASP A 98 -45.67 -31.46 -45.72
C ASP A 98 -45.07 -30.18 -46.31
N GLY A 99 -44.62 -30.25 -47.56
CA GLY A 99 -44.14 -29.08 -48.32
C GLY A 99 -42.68 -28.71 -48.05
N LEU A 100 -41.92 -29.58 -47.38
CA LEU A 100 -40.47 -29.42 -47.18
C LEU A 100 -39.71 -29.67 -48.49
N THR A 101 -38.71 -28.84 -48.75
CA THR A 101 -37.74 -29.09 -49.81
C THR A 101 -36.78 -30.23 -49.41
N ALA A 102 -35.99 -30.75 -50.36
CA ALA A 102 -34.97 -31.76 -50.06
C ALA A 102 -33.92 -31.24 -49.05
N ASP A 103 -33.60 -29.95 -49.14
CA ASP A 103 -32.67 -29.28 -48.23
C ASP A 103 -33.29 -29.12 -46.83
N ASP A 104 -34.58 -28.76 -46.74
CA ASP A 104 -35.31 -28.69 -45.47
C ASP A 104 -35.37 -30.05 -44.76
N LEU A 105 -35.57 -31.14 -45.51
CA LEU A 105 -35.61 -32.49 -44.96
C LEU A 105 -34.25 -32.90 -44.37
N THR A 106 -33.15 -32.57 -45.06
CA THR A 106 -31.79 -32.81 -44.56
C THR A 106 -31.53 -31.98 -43.29
N ALA A 107 -31.93 -30.72 -43.28
CA ALA A 107 -31.82 -29.86 -42.11
C ALA A 107 -32.70 -30.34 -40.94
N GLN A 108 -33.87 -30.92 -41.21
CA GLN A 108 -34.74 -31.51 -40.20
C GLN A 108 -34.11 -32.72 -39.52
N ILE A 109 -33.47 -33.61 -40.30
CA ILE A 109 -32.75 -34.76 -39.77
C ILE A 109 -31.60 -34.29 -38.87
N GLU A 110 -30.80 -33.31 -39.32
CA GLU A 110 -29.73 -32.72 -38.48
C GLU A 110 -30.28 -32.13 -37.18
N LEU A 111 -31.37 -31.37 -37.26
CA LEU A 111 -32.01 -30.77 -36.09
C LEU A 111 -32.42 -31.86 -35.09
N ILE A 112 -33.16 -32.87 -35.54
CA ILE A 112 -33.71 -33.90 -34.65
C ILE A 112 -32.58 -34.75 -34.05
N ASP A 113 -31.70 -35.28 -34.89
CA ASP A 113 -30.71 -36.28 -34.47
C ASP A 113 -29.51 -35.70 -33.75
N HIS A 114 -29.07 -34.48 -34.12
CA HIS A 114 -27.86 -33.88 -33.57
C HIS A 114 -28.11 -32.75 -32.57
N ARG A 115 -29.30 -32.13 -32.57
CA ARG A 115 -29.57 -30.98 -31.67
C ARG A 115 -30.63 -31.30 -30.63
N LEU A 116 -31.81 -31.73 -31.05
CA LEU A 116 -32.92 -31.90 -30.11
C LEU A 116 -32.75 -33.16 -29.24
N ARG A 117 -32.12 -34.21 -29.78
CA ARG A 117 -31.80 -35.46 -29.06
C ARG A 117 -30.51 -35.43 -28.27
N ASP A 118 -29.68 -34.40 -28.40
CA ASP A 118 -28.41 -34.32 -27.67
C ASP A 118 -28.65 -34.04 -26.19
N ASP A 119 -28.36 -35.00 -25.32
CA ASP A 119 -28.54 -34.87 -23.86
C ASP A 119 -27.57 -33.86 -23.24
N ALA A 120 -26.47 -33.51 -23.91
CA ALA A 120 -25.54 -32.48 -23.44
C ALA A 120 -26.08 -31.05 -23.65
N LEU A 121 -27.05 -30.86 -24.55
CA LEU A 121 -27.62 -29.54 -24.83
C LEU A 121 -28.72 -29.15 -23.82
N PRO A 122 -28.61 -27.98 -23.18
CA PRO A 122 -29.68 -27.42 -22.37
C PRO A 122 -31.00 -27.25 -23.14
N ALA A 123 -32.12 -27.41 -22.44
CA ALA A 123 -33.46 -27.28 -23.01
C ALA A 123 -33.70 -25.93 -23.74
N ASP A 124 -33.12 -24.83 -23.23
CA ASP A 124 -33.21 -23.52 -23.88
C ASP A 124 -32.49 -23.49 -25.24
N LEU A 125 -31.30 -24.11 -25.35
CA LEU A 125 -30.56 -24.18 -26.63
C LEU A 125 -31.28 -25.08 -27.63
N LYS A 126 -31.88 -26.18 -27.17
CA LYS A 126 -32.73 -27.04 -28.02
C LYS A 126 -33.90 -26.26 -28.62
N LEU A 127 -34.59 -25.46 -27.80
CA LEU A 127 -35.66 -24.57 -28.27
C LEU A 127 -35.15 -23.55 -29.28
N LEU A 128 -33.99 -22.94 -29.04
CA LEU A 128 -33.44 -21.94 -29.95
C LEU A 128 -33.07 -22.56 -31.31
N HIS A 129 -32.47 -23.76 -31.32
CA HIS A 129 -32.21 -24.50 -32.55
C HIS A 129 -33.49 -24.88 -33.29
N LEU A 130 -34.54 -25.29 -32.57
CA LEU A 130 -35.86 -25.54 -33.15
C LEU A 130 -36.44 -24.27 -33.76
N LEU A 131 -36.38 -23.14 -33.04
CA LEU A 131 -36.91 -21.86 -33.51
C LEU A 131 -36.19 -21.37 -34.77
N GLY A 132 -34.85 -21.44 -34.79
CA GLY A 132 -34.05 -21.06 -35.97
C GLY A 132 -34.25 -21.97 -37.18
N TRP A 133 -34.67 -23.23 -36.97
CA TRP A 133 -35.12 -24.08 -38.08
C TRP A 133 -36.53 -23.73 -38.52
N LEU A 134 -37.48 -23.53 -37.59
CA LEU A 134 -38.88 -23.26 -37.92
C LEU A 134 -39.05 -21.97 -38.73
N ASP A 135 -38.41 -20.89 -38.28
CA ASP A 135 -38.57 -19.54 -38.82
C ASP A 135 -37.24 -18.75 -38.70
N PRO A 136 -36.31 -18.96 -39.65
CA PRO A 136 -34.99 -18.32 -39.64
C PRO A 136 -35.05 -16.81 -39.92
N GLU A 137 -36.11 -16.31 -40.55
CA GLU A 137 -36.28 -14.88 -40.87
C GLU A 137 -36.90 -14.08 -39.72
N GLY A 138 -37.64 -14.74 -38.82
CA GLY A 138 -38.23 -14.10 -37.65
C GLY A 138 -37.23 -13.72 -36.55
N GLU A 139 -37.76 -13.12 -35.50
CA GLU A 139 -36.95 -12.61 -34.38
C GLU A 139 -36.25 -13.76 -33.62
N ALA A 140 -34.95 -13.58 -33.35
CA ALA A 140 -34.22 -14.42 -32.44
C ALA A 140 -34.67 -14.09 -31.00
N VAL A 141 -35.18 -15.06 -30.26
CA VAL A 141 -35.66 -14.88 -28.89
C VAL A 141 -34.92 -15.83 -27.97
N TRP A 142 -34.34 -15.30 -26.88
CA TRP A 142 -33.70 -16.07 -25.82
C TRP A 142 -34.46 -15.85 -24.51
N ARG A 143 -35.06 -16.92 -23.98
CA ARG A 143 -35.87 -16.89 -22.74
C ARG A 143 -36.96 -15.80 -22.73
N GLY A 144 -37.56 -15.52 -23.88
CA GLY A 144 -38.60 -14.50 -24.04
C GLY A 144 -38.08 -13.09 -24.32
N THR A 145 -36.76 -12.88 -24.36
CA THR A 145 -36.15 -11.60 -24.72
C THR A 145 -35.66 -11.63 -26.16
N VAL A 146 -36.00 -10.63 -26.97
CA VAL A 146 -35.49 -10.50 -28.33
C VAL A 146 -33.98 -10.24 -28.29
N VAL A 147 -33.22 -10.99 -29.09
CA VAL A 147 -31.78 -10.89 -29.21
C VAL A 147 -31.43 -10.18 -30.52
N THR A 148 -30.82 -9.01 -30.41
CA THR A 148 -30.33 -8.21 -31.53
C THR A 148 -28.80 -8.04 -31.44
N PRO A 149 -28.13 -7.57 -32.50
CA PRO A 149 -26.71 -7.20 -32.43
C PRO A 149 -26.40 -6.25 -31.27
N GLU A 150 -27.28 -5.26 -31.03
CA GLU A 150 -27.16 -4.29 -29.95
C GLU A 150 -27.31 -4.96 -28.58
N SER A 151 -28.29 -5.86 -28.42
CA SER A 151 -28.50 -6.55 -27.14
C SER A 151 -27.33 -7.49 -26.80
N LEU A 152 -26.71 -8.13 -27.81
CA LEU A 152 -25.49 -8.93 -27.63
C LEU A 152 -24.31 -8.07 -27.19
N SER A 153 -24.10 -6.94 -27.87
CA SER A 153 -23.07 -5.97 -27.50
C SER A 153 -23.27 -5.43 -26.08
N GLU A 154 -24.52 -5.13 -25.71
CA GLU A 154 -24.88 -4.59 -24.40
C GLU A 154 -24.76 -5.64 -23.29
N ALA A 155 -25.14 -6.89 -23.55
CA ALA A 155 -24.92 -8.00 -22.62
C ALA A 155 -23.43 -8.17 -22.30
N LEU A 156 -22.54 -8.10 -23.30
CA LEU A 156 -21.10 -8.21 -23.07
C LEU A 156 -20.52 -6.97 -22.37
N ARG A 157 -21.11 -5.79 -22.58
CA ARG A 157 -20.66 -4.54 -21.97
C ARG A 157 -21.09 -4.40 -20.51
N ILE A 158 -22.39 -4.60 -20.23
CA ILE A 158 -23.00 -4.39 -18.92
C ILE A 158 -23.14 -5.69 -18.15
N GLY A 159 -23.52 -6.78 -18.81
CA GLY A 159 -23.74 -8.09 -18.16
C GLY A 159 -22.50 -8.59 -17.43
N ARG A 160 -21.29 -8.28 -17.93
CA ARG A 160 -20.02 -8.59 -17.24
C ARG A 160 -19.80 -7.84 -15.92
N LEU A 161 -20.54 -6.75 -15.68
CA LEU A 161 -20.40 -5.88 -14.51
C LEU A 161 -21.57 -6.03 -13.51
N ARG A 162 -22.58 -6.83 -13.84
CA ARG A 162 -23.76 -7.06 -13.00
C ARG A 162 -23.81 -8.52 -12.59
N GLU A 163 -24.60 -8.82 -11.56
CA GLU A 163 -24.81 -10.20 -11.06
C GLU A 163 -26.28 -10.67 -11.26
N SER A 164 -27.10 -9.85 -11.92
CA SER A 164 -28.53 -10.12 -12.12
C SER A 164 -29.09 -9.32 -13.29
N GLY A 165 -30.19 -9.80 -13.86
CA GLY A 165 -30.93 -9.13 -14.94
C GLY A 165 -30.73 -9.79 -16.31
N PRO A 166 -31.52 -9.40 -17.32
CA PRO A 166 -31.54 -10.05 -18.63
C PRO A 166 -30.19 -9.96 -19.36
N GLU A 167 -29.46 -8.86 -19.20
CA GLU A 167 -28.13 -8.69 -19.79
C GLU A 167 -27.09 -9.64 -19.17
N TRP A 168 -27.18 -9.86 -17.85
CA TRP A 168 -26.30 -10.79 -17.14
C TRP A 168 -26.60 -12.25 -17.49
N GLU A 169 -27.88 -12.62 -17.58
CA GLU A 169 -28.26 -13.97 -18.00
C GLU A 169 -27.80 -14.27 -19.42
N LEU A 170 -28.02 -13.33 -20.35
CA LEU A 170 -27.54 -13.46 -21.72
C LEU A 170 -26.00 -13.53 -21.76
N TYR A 171 -25.31 -12.69 -21.01
CA TYR A 171 -23.85 -12.73 -20.90
C TYR A 171 -23.32 -14.09 -20.40
N ARG A 172 -23.91 -14.61 -19.32
CA ARG A 172 -23.53 -15.89 -18.74
C ARG A 172 -23.69 -17.01 -19.77
N ASP A 173 -24.86 -17.08 -20.40
CA ASP A 173 -25.18 -18.14 -21.37
C ASP A 173 -24.32 -18.01 -22.65
N LEU A 174 -23.94 -16.79 -23.06
CA LEU A 174 -22.96 -16.57 -24.14
C LEU A 174 -21.58 -17.12 -23.78
N CYS A 175 -21.15 -17.00 -22.52
CA CYS A 175 -19.85 -17.47 -22.04
C CYS A 175 -19.79 -18.98 -21.75
N GLU A 176 -20.94 -19.62 -21.50
CA GLU A 176 -21.04 -21.08 -21.28
C GLU A 176 -20.97 -21.87 -22.59
N GLY A 177 -21.28 -21.23 -23.72
CA GLY A 177 -21.07 -21.77 -25.06
C GLY A 177 -22.33 -22.31 -25.74
N GLY A 178 -22.25 -22.51 -27.06
CA GLY A 178 -23.34 -23.04 -27.90
C GLY A 178 -24.39 -22.01 -28.32
N LEU A 179 -24.59 -20.94 -27.54
CA LEU A 179 -25.58 -19.90 -27.83
C LEU A 179 -25.28 -19.15 -29.14
N LEU A 180 -24.01 -18.81 -29.44
CA LEU A 180 -23.64 -18.10 -30.66
C LEU A 180 -23.91 -18.92 -31.92
N ASP A 181 -23.66 -20.23 -31.87
CA ASP A 181 -23.95 -21.17 -32.97
C ASP A 181 -25.47 -21.24 -33.22
N ALA A 182 -26.27 -21.37 -32.16
CA ALA A 182 -27.72 -21.39 -32.25
C ALA A 182 -28.30 -20.08 -32.80
N LEU A 183 -27.80 -18.92 -32.34
CA LEU A 183 -28.20 -17.60 -32.82
C LEU A 183 -27.81 -17.37 -34.29
N SER A 184 -26.73 -17.97 -34.78
CA SER A 184 -26.30 -17.83 -36.18
C SER A 184 -27.28 -18.42 -37.22
N ARG A 185 -28.29 -19.19 -36.77
CA ARG A 185 -29.34 -19.75 -37.62
C ARG A 185 -30.38 -18.71 -38.05
N PHE A 186 -30.47 -17.57 -37.34
CA PHE A 186 -31.36 -16.48 -37.70
C PHE A 186 -30.71 -15.55 -38.72
N THR A 187 -31.45 -15.11 -39.73
CA THR A 187 -30.93 -14.30 -40.84
C THR A 187 -30.23 -13.03 -40.34
N VAL A 188 -30.81 -12.33 -39.37
CA VAL A 188 -30.27 -11.11 -38.75
C VAL A 188 -28.93 -11.36 -38.03
N LEU A 189 -28.75 -12.56 -37.48
CA LEU A 189 -27.57 -12.94 -36.69
C LEU A 189 -26.63 -13.92 -37.42
N SER A 190 -26.86 -14.15 -38.72
CA SER A 190 -26.11 -15.10 -39.54
C SER A 190 -24.61 -14.82 -39.63
N ALA A 191 -24.21 -13.56 -39.41
CA ALA A 191 -22.82 -13.15 -39.31
C ALA A 191 -22.05 -13.81 -38.14
N LEU A 192 -22.75 -14.37 -37.14
CA LEU A 192 -22.15 -15.12 -36.02
C LEU A 192 -21.66 -16.52 -36.40
N ARG A 193 -21.88 -16.96 -37.65
CA ARG A 193 -21.51 -18.31 -38.08
C ARG A 193 -20.00 -18.52 -37.92
N GLY A 194 -19.65 -19.54 -37.13
CA GLY A 194 -18.25 -19.87 -36.82
C GLY A 194 -17.64 -19.09 -35.65
N THR A 195 -18.31 -18.04 -35.14
CA THR A 195 -17.80 -17.24 -34.01
C THR A 195 -17.65 -18.07 -32.74
N GLN A 196 -18.53 -19.05 -32.49
CA GLN A 196 -18.41 -19.94 -31.32
C GLN A 196 -17.06 -20.69 -31.29
N ARG A 197 -16.66 -21.29 -32.42
CA ARG A 197 -15.40 -22.03 -32.50
C ARG A 197 -14.19 -21.13 -32.28
N VAL A 198 -14.22 -19.94 -32.90
CA VAL A 198 -13.15 -18.94 -32.73
C VAL A 198 -13.11 -18.45 -31.29
N TRP A 199 -14.26 -18.29 -30.64
CA TRP A 199 -14.35 -17.94 -29.22
C TRP A 199 -13.70 -19.00 -28.33
N ASP A 200 -14.03 -20.28 -28.54
CA ASP A 200 -13.46 -21.38 -27.76
C ASP A 200 -11.92 -21.41 -27.91
N ASP A 201 -11.41 -21.29 -29.15
CA ASP A 201 -9.98 -21.25 -29.45
C ASP A 201 -9.27 -20.04 -28.79
N VAL A 202 -9.88 -18.86 -28.86
CA VAL A 202 -9.34 -17.62 -28.27
C VAL A 202 -9.35 -17.68 -26.75
N TRP A 203 -10.42 -18.22 -26.15
CA TRP A 203 -10.53 -18.36 -24.70
C TRP A 203 -9.49 -19.34 -24.17
N ASP A 204 -9.28 -20.47 -24.84
CA ASP A 204 -8.25 -21.44 -24.47
C ASP A 204 -6.84 -20.86 -24.60
N SER A 205 -6.57 -20.16 -25.70
CA SER A 205 -5.30 -19.46 -25.90
C SER A 205 -5.04 -18.40 -24.83
N TRP A 206 -6.08 -17.63 -24.46
CA TRP A 206 -5.99 -16.65 -23.38
C TRP A 206 -5.71 -17.31 -22.03
N ARG A 207 -6.40 -18.39 -21.68
CA ARG A 207 -6.18 -19.10 -20.40
C ARG A 207 -4.73 -19.60 -20.28
N GLN A 208 -4.18 -20.15 -21.37
CA GLN A 208 -2.78 -20.56 -21.41
C GLN A 208 -1.84 -19.37 -21.24
N LEU A 209 -2.06 -18.28 -21.99
CA LEU A 209 -1.25 -17.07 -21.89
C LEU A 209 -1.29 -16.46 -20.48
N ALA A 210 -2.47 -16.34 -19.88
CA ALA A 210 -2.69 -15.77 -18.56
C ALA A 210 -1.99 -16.57 -17.45
N ALA A 211 -1.93 -17.90 -17.58
CA ALA A 211 -1.23 -18.78 -16.64
C ALA A 211 0.30 -18.59 -16.67
N GLU A 212 0.86 -18.14 -17.80
CA GLU A 212 2.30 -17.94 -17.99
C GLU A 212 2.79 -16.54 -17.59
N VAL A 213 1.89 -15.59 -17.29
CA VAL A 213 2.28 -14.19 -17.02
C VAL A 213 3.09 -14.09 -15.72
N PRO A 214 4.37 -13.66 -15.79
CA PRO A 214 5.20 -13.56 -14.61
C PRO A 214 4.79 -12.37 -13.75
N GLY A 215 4.58 -12.58 -12.44
CA GLY A 215 4.34 -11.48 -11.48
C GLY A 215 3.01 -10.76 -11.65
N LEU A 216 2.01 -11.37 -12.30
CA LEU A 216 0.66 -10.83 -12.40
C LEU A 216 0.04 -10.66 -10.99
N PRO A 217 -0.48 -9.46 -10.64
CA PRO A 217 -1.12 -9.22 -9.35
C PRO A 217 -2.33 -10.14 -9.11
N PRO A 218 -2.66 -10.50 -7.85
CA PRO A 218 -3.78 -11.38 -7.55
C PRO A 218 -5.11 -10.86 -8.10
N GLU A 219 -5.40 -9.56 -7.98
CA GLU A 219 -6.66 -8.99 -8.48
C GLU A 219 -6.76 -9.09 -10.01
N ALA A 220 -5.64 -8.87 -10.71
CA ALA A 220 -5.58 -8.99 -12.16
C ALA A 220 -5.67 -10.45 -12.63
N ARG A 221 -5.19 -11.41 -11.83
CA ARG A 221 -5.31 -12.85 -12.10
C ARG A 221 -6.75 -13.34 -11.96
N GLU A 222 -7.43 -12.97 -10.87
CA GLU A 222 -8.84 -13.31 -10.66
C GLU A 222 -9.73 -12.76 -11.79
N TRP A 223 -9.45 -11.52 -12.20
CA TRP A 223 -10.10 -10.89 -13.35
C TRP A 223 -9.80 -11.62 -14.67
N ALA A 224 -8.55 -12.06 -14.89
CA ALA A 224 -8.15 -12.80 -16.08
C ALA A 224 -8.94 -14.10 -16.27
N GLU A 225 -9.31 -14.77 -15.18
CA GLU A 225 -9.99 -16.07 -15.21
C GLU A 225 -11.50 -15.98 -15.52
N SER A 226 -12.14 -14.87 -15.12
CA SER A 226 -13.60 -14.72 -15.16
C SER A 226 -14.06 -13.49 -15.96
N GLY A 227 -13.55 -12.32 -15.62
CA GLY A 227 -13.94 -11.03 -16.21
C GLY A 227 -13.46 -10.81 -17.64
N ALA A 228 -12.38 -11.47 -18.05
CA ALA A 228 -11.82 -11.36 -19.41
C ALA A 228 -12.76 -11.88 -20.52
N ARG A 229 -13.68 -12.80 -20.19
CA ARG A 229 -14.53 -13.48 -21.18
C ARG A 229 -15.36 -12.51 -22.01
N GLY A 230 -16.02 -11.56 -21.36
CA GLY A 230 -16.89 -10.60 -22.03
C GLY A 230 -16.17 -9.73 -23.06
N LEU A 231 -14.94 -9.29 -22.76
CA LEU A 231 -14.17 -8.47 -23.69
C LEU A 231 -13.64 -9.25 -24.89
N LEU A 232 -13.10 -10.45 -24.62
CA LEU A 232 -12.60 -11.32 -25.66
C LEU A 232 -13.74 -11.70 -26.62
N LEU A 233 -14.91 -12.05 -26.09
CA LEU A 233 -16.07 -12.35 -26.91
C LEU A 233 -16.61 -11.10 -27.64
N ALA A 234 -16.63 -9.94 -27.00
CA ALA A 234 -17.05 -8.69 -27.64
C ALA A 234 -16.15 -8.31 -28.83
N ALA A 235 -14.84 -8.59 -28.72
CA ALA A 235 -13.89 -8.34 -29.81
C ALA A 235 -14.10 -9.27 -31.02
N LEU A 236 -14.72 -10.43 -30.81
CA LEU A 236 -15.04 -11.41 -31.84
C LEU A 236 -16.40 -11.16 -32.51
N LEU A 237 -17.25 -10.31 -31.94
CA LEU A 237 -18.53 -9.99 -32.56
C LEU A 237 -18.30 -9.24 -33.90
N PRO A 238 -19.02 -9.61 -34.97
CA PRO A 238 -18.89 -8.99 -36.28
C PRO A 238 -19.56 -7.60 -36.35
N TYR A 239 -20.04 -7.07 -35.22
CA TYR A 239 -20.87 -5.89 -35.13
C TYR A 239 -20.07 -4.65 -34.68
N SER A 240 -20.45 -3.49 -35.21
CA SER A 240 -19.70 -2.24 -35.02
C SER A 240 -19.86 -1.64 -33.61
N GLU A 241 -20.97 -1.95 -32.97
CA GLU A 241 -21.40 -1.49 -31.66
C GLU A 241 -20.38 -1.94 -30.62
N SER A 242 -19.95 -3.21 -30.69
CA SER A 242 -18.96 -3.78 -29.77
C SER A 242 -17.60 -3.13 -29.93
N ARG A 243 -17.15 -2.94 -31.18
CA ARG A 243 -15.88 -2.27 -31.48
C ARG A 243 -15.85 -0.82 -31.03
N THR A 244 -16.99 -0.12 -31.10
CA THR A 244 -17.07 1.29 -30.71
C THR A 244 -16.79 1.48 -29.23
N TRP A 245 -17.43 0.70 -28.35
CA TRP A 245 -17.18 0.84 -26.91
C TRP A 245 -15.87 0.18 -26.47
N LEU A 246 -15.39 -0.87 -27.16
CA LEU A 246 -14.05 -1.42 -26.93
C LEU A 246 -12.97 -0.36 -27.18
N ARG A 247 -13.09 0.40 -28.28
CA ARG A 247 -12.20 1.53 -28.60
C ARG A 247 -12.24 2.59 -27.52
N ALA A 248 -13.43 3.02 -27.11
CA ALA A 248 -13.58 3.98 -26.01
C ALA A 248 -12.93 3.46 -24.70
N GLY A 249 -13.04 2.16 -24.42
CA GLY A 249 -12.38 1.51 -23.29
C GLY A 249 -10.86 1.58 -23.36
N CYS A 250 -10.27 1.24 -24.51
CA CYS A 250 -8.82 1.32 -24.72
C CYS A 250 -8.25 2.74 -24.65
N GLU A 251 -9.06 3.75 -24.96
CA GLU A 251 -8.66 5.17 -24.90
C GLU A 251 -8.90 5.80 -23.52
N SER A 252 -9.60 5.10 -22.61
CA SER A 252 -10.02 5.65 -21.33
C SER A 252 -8.90 5.79 -20.30
N VAL A 253 -7.85 4.98 -20.40
CA VAL A 253 -6.71 4.95 -19.47
C VAL A 253 -5.42 5.04 -20.25
N GLU A 254 -4.57 6.01 -19.89
CA GLU A 254 -3.23 6.13 -20.46
C GLU A 254 -2.35 4.96 -19.96
N PRO A 255 -1.70 4.21 -20.87
CA PRO A 255 -0.84 3.11 -20.46
C PRO A 255 0.40 3.61 -19.74
N PRO A 256 0.90 2.86 -18.73
CA PRO A 256 2.17 3.20 -18.11
C PRO A 256 3.30 3.13 -19.15
N PRO A 257 4.34 3.99 -19.01
CA PRO A 257 5.56 3.91 -19.80
C PRO A 257 6.17 2.51 -19.84
N THR A 258 6.69 2.13 -21.01
CA THR A 258 7.39 0.86 -21.22
C THR A 258 8.53 0.69 -20.21
N GLY A 259 8.59 -0.48 -19.58
CA GLY A 259 9.60 -0.84 -18.58
C GLY A 259 9.18 -0.55 -17.14
N GLU A 260 8.07 0.16 -16.90
CA GLU A 260 7.61 0.45 -15.55
C GLU A 260 6.90 -0.76 -14.92
N ILE A 261 6.07 -1.47 -15.69
CA ILE A 261 5.28 -2.63 -15.21
C ILE A 261 5.58 -3.86 -16.07
N ALA A 262 6.52 -4.68 -15.59
CA ALA A 262 7.08 -5.80 -16.35
C ALA A 262 6.05 -6.84 -16.83
N TRP A 263 5.06 -7.20 -16.00
CA TRP A 263 4.03 -8.17 -16.40
C TRP A 263 3.11 -7.62 -17.49
N TYR A 264 2.86 -6.30 -17.48
CA TYR A 264 2.03 -5.63 -18.47
C TYR A 264 2.79 -5.56 -19.80
N ASP A 265 4.06 -5.16 -19.79
CA ASP A 265 4.91 -5.19 -20.99
C ASP A 265 5.01 -6.60 -21.58
N TRP A 266 5.10 -7.63 -20.74
CA TRP A 266 5.12 -9.02 -21.16
C TRP A 266 3.84 -9.42 -21.92
N LEU A 267 2.67 -9.00 -21.42
CA LEU A 267 1.38 -9.20 -22.07
C LEU A 267 1.29 -8.42 -23.37
N ARG A 268 1.68 -7.14 -23.36
CA ARG A 268 1.69 -6.26 -24.55
C ARG A 268 2.55 -6.80 -25.68
N ALA A 269 3.64 -7.50 -25.37
CA ALA A 269 4.49 -8.14 -26.37
C ALA A 269 3.88 -9.42 -27.00
N ARG A 270 2.84 -9.99 -26.39
CA ARG A 270 2.20 -11.26 -26.78
C ARG A 270 0.71 -11.11 -27.11
N ASP A 271 0.20 -9.89 -27.10
CA ASP A 271 -1.21 -9.63 -27.37
C ASP A 271 -1.61 -9.89 -28.82
N GLY A 272 -0.65 -10.03 -29.74
CA GLY A 272 -0.88 -10.30 -31.16
C GLY A 272 -1.20 -9.04 -32.00
N GLY A 273 -1.20 -7.86 -31.38
CA GLY A 273 -1.49 -6.58 -32.04
C GLY A 273 -2.77 -5.89 -31.52
N PRO A 274 -2.94 -4.60 -31.83
CA PRO A 274 -4.03 -3.77 -31.28
C PRO A 274 -5.45 -4.22 -31.65
N ASP A 275 -5.62 -4.87 -32.81
CA ASP A 275 -6.94 -5.24 -33.33
C ASP A 275 -7.32 -6.70 -33.04
N THR A 276 -6.51 -7.41 -32.25
CA THR A 276 -6.81 -8.78 -31.84
C THR A 276 -7.67 -8.81 -30.57
N PRO A 277 -8.42 -9.89 -30.28
CA PRO A 277 -9.20 -10.00 -29.06
C PRO A 277 -8.38 -9.81 -27.79
N VAL A 278 -7.18 -10.42 -27.73
CA VAL A 278 -6.26 -10.26 -26.59
C VAL A 278 -5.72 -8.84 -26.53
N GLY A 279 -5.40 -8.22 -27.67
CA GLY A 279 -5.02 -6.80 -27.76
C GLY A 279 -6.06 -5.86 -27.16
N TRP A 280 -7.34 -6.07 -27.50
CA TRP A 280 -8.47 -5.32 -26.92
C TRP A 280 -8.54 -5.49 -25.40
N LEU A 281 -8.49 -6.74 -24.92
CA LEU A 281 -8.51 -7.05 -23.48
C LEU A 281 -7.36 -6.38 -22.74
N VAL A 282 -6.13 -6.51 -23.24
CA VAL A 282 -4.93 -5.97 -22.59
C VAL A 282 -5.00 -4.45 -22.53
N ARG A 283 -5.43 -3.79 -23.61
CA ARG A 283 -5.47 -2.33 -23.71
C ARG A 283 -6.66 -1.70 -22.98
N ALA A 284 -7.80 -2.38 -22.86
CA ALA A 284 -8.96 -1.87 -22.14
C ALA A 284 -8.80 -2.07 -20.62
N ASP A 285 -8.68 -3.32 -20.16
CA ASP A 285 -8.77 -3.62 -18.73
C ASP A 285 -7.40 -3.73 -18.05
N PHE A 286 -6.43 -4.44 -18.65
CA PHE A 286 -5.11 -4.61 -18.00
C PHE A 286 -4.30 -3.32 -17.95
N THR A 287 -4.54 -2.37 -18.87
CA THR A 287 -4.01 -1.01 -18.77
C THR A 287 -4.40 -0.34 -17.46
N ALA A 288 -5.66 -0.50 -17.01
CA ALA A 288 -6.13 0.10 -15.76
C ALA A 288 -5.43 -0.51 -14.54
N PHE A 289 -5.27 -1.84 -14.51
CA PHE A 289 -4.49 -2.53 -13.47
C PHE A 289 -3.04 -2.07 -13.45
N ALA A 290 -2.39 -2.00 -14.62
CA ALA A 290 -1.00 -1.59 -14.75
C ALA A 290 -0.81 -0.11 -14.32
N ALA A 291 -1.71 0.78 -14.72
CA ALA A 291 -1.69 2.19 -14.33
C ALA A 291 -1.87 2.38 -12.82
N ALA A 292 -2.81 1.65 -12.20
CA ALA A 292 -3.02 1.69 -10.75
C ALA A 292 -1.78 1.20 -9.98
N GLN A 293 -1.13 0.13 -10.46
CA GLN A 293 0.10 -0.36 -9.85
C GLN A 293 1.29 0.59 -10.04
N ALA A 294 1.43 1.18 -11.23
CA ALA A 294 2.48 2.17 -11.51
C ALA A 294 2.34 3.39 -10.57
N GLU A 295 1.12 3.90 -10.41
CA GLU A 295 0.85 4.99 -9.47
C GLU A 295 1.19 4.60 -8.02
N GLN A 296 0.85 3.38 -7.60
CA GLN A 296 1.20 2.88 -6.28
C GLN A 296 2.72 2.78 -6.07
N GLN A 297 3.47 2.29 -7.08
CA GLN A 297 4.93 2.24 -7.04
C GLN A 297 5.55 3.64 -6.97
N ARG A 298 5.03 4.61 -7.73
CA ARG A 298 5.48 6.01 -7.68
C ARG A 298 5.24 6.64 -6.32
N ARG A 299 4.07 6.40 -5.71
CA ARG A 299 3.75 6.88 -4.34
C ARG A 299 4.71 6.29 -3.32
N GLN A 300 4.96 4.98 -3.38
CA GLN A 300 5.88 4.32 -2.48
C GLN A 300 7.30 4.85 -2.64
N ALA A 301 7.79 4.98 -3.88
CA ALA A 301 9.10 5.56 -4.17
C ALA A 301 9.23 7.02 -3.69
N ALA A 302 8.15 7.81 -3.77
CA ALA A 302 8.14 9.18 -3.24
C ALA A 302 8.24 9.20 -1.71
N ILE A 303 7.52 8.31 -1.02
CA ILE A 303 7.60 8.14 0.44
C ILE A 303 9.02 7.71 0.85
N ASP A 304 9.61 6.75 0.13
CA ASP A 304 10.95 6.24 0.43
C ASP A 304 12.01 7.32 0.23
N ARG A 305 11.92 8.11 -0.85
CA ARG A 305 12.80 9.27 -1.06
C ARG A 305 12.64 10.32 0.05
N GLN A 306 11.42 10.56 0.53
CA GLN A 306 11.17 11.48 1.65
C GLN A 306 11.79 10.95 2.95
N ASN A 307 11.65 9.65 3.21
CA ASN A 307 12.24 9.00 4.38
C ASN A 307 13.77 9.03 4.33
N GLN A 308 14.38 8.77 3.18
CA GLN A 308 15.83 8.86 2.99
C GLN A 308 16.34 10.28 3.25
N ARG A 309 15.69 11.30 2.68
CA ARG A 309 16.05 12.71 2.95
C ARG A 309 15.99 13.04 4.44
N MET A 310 14.97 12.53 5.13
CA MET A 310 14.77 12.78 6.55
C MET A 310 15.87 12.12 7.40
N VAL A 311 16.28 10.89 7.06
CA VAL A 311 17.42 10.22 7.72
C VAL A 311 18.71 11.04 7.56
N THR A 312 19.02 11.52 6.35
CA THR A 312 20.21 12.36 6.12
C THR A 312 20.18 13.66 6.93
N VAL A 313 19.01 14.30 7.06
CA VAL A 313 18.84 15.50 7.90
C VAL A 313 19.06 15.19 9.37
N LEU A 314 18.53 14.08 9.88
CA LEU A 314 18.73 13.65 11.26
C LEU A 314 20.21 13.36 11.54
N ASP A 315 20.90 12.68 10.63
CA ASP A 315 22.33 12.36 10.75
C ASP A 315 23.18 13.63 10.77
N SER A 316 22.93 14.56 9.84
CA SER A 316 23.68 15.82 9.77
C SER A 316 23.55 16.69 11.03
N ALA A 317 22.37 16.78 11.63
CA ALA A 317 22.20 17.53 12.88
C ALA A 317 22.82 16.82 14.08
N SER A 318 22.79 15.48 14.11
CA SER A 318 23.49 14.72 15.15
C SER A 318 25.00 14.98 15.10
N ALA A 319 25.57 15.03 13.89
CA ALA A 319 26.97 15.36 13.67
C ALA A 319 27.30 16.82 14.04
N LEU A 320 26.43 17.78 13.73
CA LEU A 320 26.59 19.18 14.14
C LEU A 320 26.63 19.32 15.67
N ARG A 321 25.71 18.64 16.38
CA ARG A 321 25.68 18.64 17.84
C ARG A 321 26.96 18.03 18.43
N ASP A 322 27.40 16.90 17.91
CA ASP A 322 28.61 16.24 18.42
C ASP A 322 29.85 17.10 18.19
N ARG A 323 29.90 17.88 17.09
CA ARG A 323 30.92 18.92 16.88
C ARG A 323 30.81 20.04 17.91
N GLN A 324 29.62 20.61 18.11
CA GLN A 324 29.41 21.69 19.09
C GLN A 324 29.82 21.26 20.51
N TRP A 325 29.52 20.02 20.91
CA TRP A 325 29.95 19.49 22.19
C TRP A 325 31.47 19.29 22.26
N ALA A 326 32.09 18.77 21.20
CA ALA A 326 33.54 18.64 21.10
C ALA A 326 34.25 20.01 21.17
N ASP A 327 33.70 21.02 20.50
CA ASP A 327 34.20 22.40 20.52
C ASP A 327 34.08 23.01 21.93
N TYR A 328 32.93 22.82 22.59
CA TYR A 328 32.73 23.23 23.98
C TYR A 328 33.74 22.56 24.92
N GLU A 329 33.92 21.24 24.81
CA GLU A 329 34.80 20.47 25.68
C GLU A 329 36.28 20.81 25.46
N SER A 330 36.69 21.03 24.21
CA SER A 330 38.04 21.48 23.86
C SER A 330 38.34 22.88 24.40
N GLY A 331 37.39 23.81 24.29
CA GLY A 331 37.50 25.15 24.88
C GLY A 331 37.57 25.09 26.40
N ARG A 332 36.71 24.28 27.02
CA ARG A 332 36.63 24.08 28.47
C ARG A 332 37.92 23.54 29.06
N LEU A 333 38.53 22.54 28.40
CA LEU A 333 39.72 21.85 28.86
C LEU A 333 41.03 22.44 28.32
N SER A 334 40.99 23.54 27.58
CA SER A 334 42.19 24.20 27.06
C SER A 334 43.16 24.59 28.20
N PRO A 335 44.49 24.57 27.96
CA PRO A 335 45.47 24.96 28.97
C PRO A 335 45.22 26.37 29.55
N ALA A 336 44.81 27.31 28.68
CA ALA A 336 44.46 28.67 29.08
C ALA A 336 43.21 28.72 29.97
N ALA A 337 42.17 27.94 29.66
CA ALA A 337 40.97 27.85 30.50
C ALA A 337 41.25 27.25 31.87
N ARG A 338 42.11 26.21 31.94
CA ARG A 338 42.55 25.60 33.20
C ARG A 338 43.36 26.57 34.04
N LEU A 339 44.31 27.28 33.44
CA LEU A 339 45.10 28.30 34.13
C LEU A 339 44.19 29.44 34.63
N GLY A 340 43.26 29.91 33.79
CA GLY A 340 42.27 30.92 34.17
C GLY A 340 41.39 30.48 35.33
N ALA A 341 40.96 29.21 35.35
CA ALA A 341 40.20 28.63 36.45
C ALA A 341 40.99 28.60 37.75
N VAL A 342 42.28 28.20 37.69
CA VAL A 342 43.20 28.19 38.83
C VAL A 342 43.41 29.60 39.38
N ILE A 343 43.65 30.59 38.51
CA ILE A 343 43.79 32.01 38.90
C ILE A 343 42.50 32.50 39.57
N ARG A 344 41.33 32.21 38.98
CA ARG A 344 40.04 32.58 39.58
C ARG A 344 39.83 31.92 40.95
N ALA A 345 40.23 30.66 41.12
CA ALA A 345 40.15 29.96 42.39
C ALA A 345 41.08 30.59 43.43
N ALA A 346 42.31 30.93 43.02
CA ALA A 346 43.28 31.61 43.88
C ALA A 346 42.79 32.99 44.31
N LEU A 347 42.26 33.80 43.38
CA LEU A 347 41.68 35.11 43.69
C LEU A 347 40.48 34.99 44.63
N TRP A 348 39.59 34.04 44.37
CA TRP A 348 38.40 33.84 45.20
C TRP A 348 38.75 33.38 46.61
N LEU A 349 39.62 32.37 46.74
CA LEU A 349 40.04 31.84 48.04
C LEU A 349 40.96 32.81 48.78
N GLY A 350 41.83 33.50 48.05
CA GLY A 350 42.67 34.56 48.59
C GLY A 350 41.84 35.71 49.14
N ALA A 351 40.79 36.14 48.45
CA ALA A 351 39.87 37.16 48.94
C ALA A 351 39.17 36.73 50.24
N TRP A 352 38.73 35.47 50.34
CA TRP A 352 38.16 34.93 51.57
C TRP A 352 39.18 34.87 52.71
N GLY A 353 40.38 34.36 52.46
CA GLY A 353 41.46 34.36 53.45
C GLY A 353 41.76 35.77 53.96
N ALA A 354 41.95 36.73 53.03
CA ALA A 354 42.19 38.14 53.35
C ALA A 354 41.04 38.80 54.12
N ALA A 355 39.78 38.46 53.83
CA ALA A 355 38.63 38.99 54.56
C ALA A 355 38.50 38.44 55.98
N THR A 356 38.92 37.19 56.22
CA THR A 356 38.80 36.55 57.55
C THR A 356 39.89 36.97 58.54
N ILE A 357 41.07 37.38 58.07
CA ILE A 357 42.20 37.81 58.93
C ILE A 357 41.85 39.06 59.77
N PRO A 358 41.32 40.16 59.20
CA PRO A 358 40.91 41.34 59.98
C PRO A 358 39.89 41.01 61.06
N LEU A 359 38.99 40.04 60.81
CA LEU A 359 37.99 39.63 61.79
C LEU A 359 38.63 39.03 63.05
N ALA A 360 39.68 38.21 62.89
CA ALA A 360 40.43 37.68 64.02
C ALA A 360 41.08 38.81 64.85
N TRP A 361 41.63 39.83 64.18
CA TRP A 361 42.23 41.00 64.82
C TRP A 361 41.20 41.92 65.48
N ILE A 362 40.02 42.11 64.89
CA ILE A 362 38.94 42.89 65.50
C ILE A 362 38.45 42.20 66.78
N ILE A 363 38.29 40.88 66.77
CA ILE A 363 37.76 40.13 67.92
C ILE A 363 38.80 40.04 69.04
N TRP A 364 40.06 39.74 68.72
CA TRP A 364 41.08 39.38 69.71
C TRP A 364 42.24 40.37 69.83
N GLY A 365 42.52 41.16 68.79
CA GLY A 365 43.74 41.96 68.70
C GLY A 365 43.86 43.06 69.76
N TRP A 366 42.73 43.56 70.27
CA TRP A 366 42.69 44.58 71.31
C TRP A 366 42.98 44.03 72.72
N ALA A 367 42.69 42.75 72.97
CA ALA A 367 42.88 42.12 74.28
C ALA A 367 44.11 41.20 74.34
N ARG A 368 44.41 40.49 73.24
CA ARG A 368 45.40 39.40 73.13
C ARG A 368 45.98 39.33 71.71
N PRO A 369 46.99 40.15 71.36
CA PRO A 369 47.55 40.20 70.02
C PRO A 369 48.19 38.86 69.58
N ASP A 370 48.77 38.11 70.52
CA ASP A 370 49.40 36.81 70.22
C ASP A 370 48.38 35.74 69.75
N ILE A 371 47.17 35.77 70.32
CA ILE A 371 46.06 34.89 69.91
C ILE A 371 45.58 35.28 68.50
N ALA A 372 45.43 36.58 68.22
CA ALA A 372 45.04 37.07 66.89
C ALA A 372 46.08 36.71 65.81
N ALA A 373 47.38 36.81 66.13
CA ALA A 373 48.46 36.43 65.23
C ALA A 373 48.46 34.92 64.94
N THR A 374 48.28 34.10 65.98
CA THR A 374 48.19 32.64 65.86
C THR A 374 46.98 32.21 65.03
N LEU A 375 45.81 32.79 65.31
CA LEU A 375 44.58 32.60 64.53
C LEU A 375 44.77 32.97 63.05
N SER A 376 45.46 34.06 62.77
CA SER A 376 45.75 34.51 61.41
C SER A 376 46.57 33.47 60.64
N TRP A 377 47.60 32.88 61.26
CA TRP A 377 48.40 31.81 60.66
C TRP A 377 47.57 30.56 60.36
N TYR A 378 46.69 30.15 61.28
CA TYR A 378 45.79 29.03 61.04
C TYR A 378 44.82 29.28 59.89
N LEU A 379 44.26 30.50 59.79
CA LEU A 379 43.37 30.89 58.69
C LEU A 379 44.10 30.86 57.34
N VAL A 380 45.36 31.30 57.28
CA VAL A 380 46.19 31.20 56.07
C VAL A 380 46.46 29.74 55.70
N ALA A 381 46.88 28.90 56.65
CA ALA A 381 47.14 27.49 56.42
C ALA A 381 45.90 26.73 55.93
N LEU A 382 44.73 27.02 56.50
CA LEU A 382 43.46 26.44 56.06
C LEU A 382 43.04 26.91 54.67
N THR A 383 43.25 28.19 54.36
CA THR A 383 42.97 28.72 53.03
C THR A 383 43.84 28.03 51.97
N LEU A 384 45.12 27.81 52.27
CA LEU A 384 46.06 27.07 51.42
C LEU A 384 45.68 25.59 51.28
N ALA A 385 45.41 24.90 52.39
CA ALA A 385 44.99 23.49 52.37
C ALA A 385 43.71 23.30 51.55
N ALA A 386 42.76 24.22 51.70
CA ALA A 386 41.49 24.17 50.99
C ALA A 386 41.60 24.65 49.54
N TYR A 387 42.63 25.41 49.17
CA TYR A 387 43.02 25.65 47.78
C TYR A 387 43.60 24.37 47.16
N ALA A 388 44.58 23.76 47.83
CA ALA A 388 45.22 22.52 47.38
C ALA A 388 44.21 21.38 47.17
N GLY A 389 43.29 21.17 48.11
CA GLY A 389 42.25 20.15 47.99
C GLY A 389 41.25 20.39 46.86
N ARG A 390 41.06 21.65 46.42
CA ARG A 390 40.16 21.99 45.31
C ARG A 390 40.81 22.11 43.96
N LEU A 391 42.13 22.25 43.91
CA LEU A 391 42.88 22.38 42.67
C LEU A 391 42.55 21.27 41.65
N PRO A 392 42.43 19.97 42.03
CA PRO A 392 42.07 18.92 41.08
C PRO A 392 40.67 19.13 40.48
N GLY A 393 39.69 19.56 41.28
CA GLY A 393 38.33 19.84 40.82
C GLY A 393 38.27 21.06 39.89
N VAL A 394 38.98 22.14 40.25
CA VAL A 394 39.07 23.36 39.43
C VAL A 394 39.74 23.09 38.08
N ILE A 395 40.82 22.31 38.06
CA ILE A 395 41.49 21.90 36.82
C ILE A 395 40.57 21.03 35.96
N ARG A 396 39.83 20.10 36.57
CA ARG A 396 38.84 19.26 35.86
C ARG A 396 37.70 20.09 35.28
N LEU A 397 37.27 21.16 35.94
CA LEU A 397 36.19 22.03 35.48
C LEU A 397 36.64 23.01 34.38
N GLY A 398 37.88 23.50 34.45
CA GLY A 398 38.44 24.42 33.45
C GLY A 398 37.57 25.68 33.28
N ALA A 399 37.19 26.02 32.04
CA ALA A 399 36.40 27.23 31.76
C ALA A 399 35.03 27.27 32.49
N ALA A 400 34.47 26.11 32.86
CA ALA A 400 33.21 26.01 33.58
C ALA A 400 33.31 26.54 35.03
N TYR A 401 34.52 26.62 35.59
CA TYR A 401 34.72 27.20 36.91
C TYR A 401 34.70 28.74 36.85
N GLN A 402 33.57 29.33 37.23
CA GLN A 402 33.35 30.77 37.24
C GLN A 402 32.89 31.26 38.62
N PRO A 403 33.82 31.40 39.59
CA PRO A 403 33.49 32.05 40.86
C PRO A 403 33.04 33.49 40.59
N PRO A 404 32.07 34.02 41.35
CA PRO A 404 31.44 35.31 41.11
C PRO A 404 32.36 36.49 41.51
N LEU A 405 33.55 36.54 40.93
CA LEU A 405 34.55 37.58 41.21
C LEU A 405 34.13 38.95 40.68
N ARG A 406 33.38 38.97 39.57
CA ARG A 406 32.94 40.21 38.90
C ARG A 406 31.52 40.63 39.23
N ARG A 407 30.71 39.74 39.81
CA ARG A 407 29.27 39.93 40.02
C ARG A 407 28.84 39.72 41.48
N VAL A 408 29.68 40.19 42.41
CA VAL A 408 29.39 40.15 43.86
C VAL A 408 28.05 40.83 44.19
N ARG A 409 27.67 41.86 43.42
CA ARG A 409 26.40 42.56 43.55
C ARG A 409 25.20 41.72 43.12
N GLU A 410 25.26 41.06 41.96
CA GLU A 410 24.18 40.17 41.49
C GLU A 410 24.02 38.97 42.42
N TRP A 411 25.12 38.41 42.91
CA TRP A 411 25.08 37.36 43.94
C TRP A 411 24.42 37.85 45.25
N ALA A 412 24.72 39.08 45.68
CA ALA A 412 24.06 39.66 46.85
C ALA A 412 22.57 39.95 46.62
N GLU A 413 22.17 40.26 45.37
CA GLU A 413 20.78 40.49 44.97
C GLU A 413 19.98 39.16 44.84
N GLU A 414 20.56 38.11 44.24
CA GLU A 414 20.01 36.74 44.23
C GLU A 414 19.90 36.17 45.65
N ALA A 415 20.94 36.39 46.48
CA ALA A 415 20.90 36.00 47.87
C ALA A 415 19.73 36.67 48.60
N ARG A 416 19.50 37.98 48.37
CA ARG A 416 18.34 38.71 48.94
C ARG A 416 16.99 38.20 48.41
N ALA A 417 16.92 37.75 47.17
CA ALA A 417 15.69 37.24 46.55
C ALA A 417 15.29 35.86 47.10
N ASP A 418 16.25 34.97 47.36
CA ASP A 418 16.00 33.70 48.04
C ASP A 418 16.18 33.83 49.56
N ARG A 419 15.07 34.07 50.28
CA ARG A 419 15.05 34.14 51.77
C ARG A 419 15.68 32.90 52.42
N GLY A 420 15.63 31.74 51.77
CA GLY A 420 16.27 30.51 52.26
C GLY A 420 17.80 30.55 52.17
N SER A 421 18.35 31.24 51.17
CA SER A 421 19.79 31.45 51.03
C SER A 421 20.35 32.46 52.05
N VAL A 422 19.64 33.58 52.31
CA VAL A 422 20.06 34.58 53.32
C VAL A 422 20.16 33.95 54.69
N ARG A 423 19.14 33.20 55.11
CA ARG A 423 19.11 32.54 56.42
C ARG A 423 20.28 31.56 56.56
N ARG A 424 20.59 30.79 55.52
CA ARG A 424 21.75 29.88 55.48
C ARG A 424 23.08 30.65 55.52
N GLY A 425 23.18 31.79 54.84
CA GLY A 425 24.36 32.65 54.86
C GLY A 425 24.63 33.26 56.25
N VAL A 426 23.59 33.78 56.90
CA VAL A 426 23.69 34.36 58.26
C VAL A 426 24.05 33.30 59.29
N ILE A 427 23.42 32.12 59.25
CA ILE A 427 23.76 31.00 60.16
C ILE A 427 25.23 30.60 60.02
N ARG A 428 25.77 30.63 58.80
CA ARG A 428 27.18 30.28 58.54
C ARG A 428 28.15 31.36 58.98
N ALA A 429 27.84 32.63 58.71
CA ALA A 429 28.63 33.75 59.21
C ALA A 429 28.67 33.73 60.75
N ALA A 430 27.52 33.49 61.40
CA ALA A 430 27.42 33.31 62.83
C ALA A 430 28.21 32.08 63.33
N ALA A 431 28.22 30.97 62.58
CA ALA A 431 29.02 29.79 62.91
C ALA A 431 30.53 30.06 62.81
N VAL A 432 31.01 30.79 61.80
CA VAL A 432 32.43 31.17 61.67
C VAL A 432 32.83 32.12 62.80
N VAL A 433 32.03 33.14 63.09
CA VAL A 433 32.27 34.09 64.19
C VAL A 433 32.24 33.37 65.54
N GLY A 434 31.23 32.55 65.79
CA GLY A 434 31.09 31.76 67.02
C GLY A 434 32.24 30.77 67.21
N PHE A 435 32.70 30.15 66.12
CA PHE A 435 33.86 29.26 66.15
C PHE A 435 35.15 30.03 66.46
N LEU A 436 35.39 31.18 65.83
CA LEU A 436 36.57 32.03 66.10
C LEU A 436 36.61 32.52 67.56
N LEU A 437 35.44 32.78 68.15
CA LEU A 437 35.30 33.12 69.56
C LEU A 437 35.63 31.92 70.46
N ILE A 438 35.01 30.77 70.25
CA ILE A 438 35.25 29.56 71.05
C ILE A 438 36.73 29.14 70.97
N PHE A 439 37.31 29.15 69.78
CA PHE A 439 38.69 28.74 69.55
C PHE A 439 39.71 29.71 70.18
N GLY A 440 39.45 31.02 70.17
CA GLY A 440 40.31 31.99 70.84
C GLY A 440 40.32 31.83 72.37
N VAL A 441 39.18 31.48 72.97
CA VAL A 441 39.10 31.13 74.41
C VAL A 441 39.87 29.84 74.71
N LEU A 442 39.78 28.84 73.84
CA LEU A 442 40.48 27.57 74.04
C LEU A 442 42.00 27.68 73.89
N ILE A 443 42.50 28.48 72.95
CA ILE A 443 43.94 28.79 72.86
C ILE A 443 44.43 29.46 74.15
N HIS A 444 43.59 30.27 74.78
CA HIS A 444 43.93 30.95 76.02
C HIS A 444 44.07 29.96 77.20
N ASP A 445 43.17 29.00 77.32
CA ASP A 445 43.05 28.15 78.51
C ASP A 445 43.78 26.79 78.40
N VAL A 446 44.08 26.32 77.18
CA VAL A 446 44.66 24.99 76.94
C VAL A 446 45.96 25.10 76.16
N ASP A 447 47.01 24.48 76.68
CA ASP A 447 48.39 24.51 76.17
C ASP A 447 48.46 24.28 74.64
N PHE A 448 49.34 25.03 73.97
CA PHE A 448 49.33 25.25 72.51
C PHE A 448 49.30 23.96 71.68
N ILE A 449 49.98 22.91 72.17
CA ILE A 449 50.13 21.63 71.47
C ILE A 449 48.81 20.85 71.43
N VAL A 450 48.05 20.83 72.53
CA VAL A 450 46.77 20.12 72.62
C VAL A 450 45.72 20.81 71.74
N THR A 451 45.72 22.14 71.76
CA THR A 451 44.81 22.96 70.94
C THR A 451 45.08 22.79 69.45
N THR A 452 46.35 22.71 69.04
CA THR A 452 46.73 22.49 67.63
C THR A 452 46.27 21.13 67.12
N VAL A 453 46.49 20.04 67.88
CA VAL A 453 46.18 18.67 67.42
C VAL A 453 44.67 18.40 67.40
N LEU A 454 43.93 18.84 68.41
CA LEU A 454 42.49 18.56 68.51
C LEU A 454 41.63 19.48 67.65
N PHE A 455 42.02 20.74 67.47
CA PHE A 455 41.14 21.71 66.86
C PHE A 455 41.44 22.04 65.40
N THR A 456 42.63 21.73 64.88
CA THR A 456 42.89 21.80 63.42
C THR A 456 41.87 21.00 62.60
N PRO A 457 41.49 19.74 62.97
CA PRO A 457 40.43 19.02 62.25
C PRO A 457 39.04 19.66 62.43
N LEU A 458 38.72 20.24 63.60
CA LEU A 458 37.47 20.99 63.81
C LEU A 458 37.41 22.27 62.97
N LEU A 459 38.54 22.97 62.81
CA LEU A 459 38.70 24.12 61.92
C LEU A 459 38.54 23.70 60.45
N ALA A 460 39.13 22.58 60.06
CA ALA A 460 38.94 22.02 58.73
C ALA A 460 37.47 21.70 58.46
N VAL A 461 36.74 21.12 59.42
CA VAL A 461 35.31 20.82 59.32
C VAL A 461 34.46 22.09 59.28
N ALA A 462 34.73 23.09 60.13
CA ALA A 462 33.99 24.35 60.14
C ALA A 462 34.22 25.16 58.84
N PHE A 463 35.46 25.18 58.35
CA PHE A 463 35.82 25.81 57.08
C PHE A 463 35.20 25.07 55.89
N TYR A 464 35.15 23.74 55.93
CA TYR A 464 34.46 22.90 54.94
C TYR A 464 32.93 23.16 54.94
N PHE A 465 32.31 23.28 56.11
CA PHE A 465 30.87 23.56 56.26
C PHE A 465 30.46 24.97 55.81
N ALA A 466 31.24 25.99 56.15
CA ALA A 466 31.01 27.36 55.68
C ALA A 466 31.13 27.45 54.14
N ARG A 467 31.92 26.56 53.54
CA ARG A 467 32.26 26.53 52.12
C ARG A 467 31.29 25.73 51.24
N ILE A 468 30.67 24.65 51.74
CA ILE A 468 29.77 23.79 50.94
C ILE A 468 28.54 24.53 50.41
N GLY A 469 28.03 25.56 51.11
CA GLY A 469 26.78 26.17 50.67
C GLY A 469 26.84 27.63 50.22
N ALA A 470 28.03 28.23 50.14
CA ALA A 470 28.22 29.56 49.56
C ALA A 470 28.66 29.49 48.07
N LEU A 471 28.81 28.28 47.53
CA LEU A 471 29.36 28.04 46.22
C LEU A 471 28.30 27.33 45.39
N HIS A 472 27.80 28.05 44.38
CA HIS A 472 27.15 27.44 43.23
C HIS A 472 28.02 26.28 42.77
N ASP A 473 27.49 25.04 42.79
CA ASP A 473 28.32 23.89 42.46
C ASP A 473 28.47 23.81 40.94
N TRP A 474 29.50 24.46 40.44
CA TRP A 474 29.87 24.42 39.02
C TRP A 474 30.10 22.99 38.51
N ALA A 475 30.39 22.03 39.41
CA ALA A 475 30.44 20.62 39.05
C ALA A 475 29.05 20.05 38.80
N ASP A 476 28.05 20.43 39.60
CA ASP A 476 26.65 20.04 39.37
C ASP A 476 26.11 20.66 38.09
N GLU A 477 26.39 21.94 37.81
CA GLU A 477 25.96 22.59 36.56
C GLU A 477 26.62 21.94 35.33
N HIS A 478 27.92 21.62 35.39
CA HIS A 478 28.57 20.89 34.31
C HIS A 478 28.04 19.46 34.18
N GLN A 479 27.79 18.77 35.30
CA GLN A 479 27.16 17.45 35.29
C GLN A 479 25.75 17.51 34.71
N GLU A 480 24.99 18.55 34.98
CA GLU A 480 23.66 18.77 34.42
C GLU A 480 23.74 18.97 32.91
N ARG A 481 24.67 19.80 32.42
CA ARG A 481 24.94 19.95 30.97
C ARG A 481 25.39 18.64 30.33
N LEU A 482 26.21 17.84 31.03
CA LEU A 482 26.66 16.53 30.55
C LEU A 482 25.50 15.53 30.50
N ARG A 483 24.66 15.49 31.53
CA ARG A 483 23.44 14.67 31.56
C ARG A 483 22.47 15.10 30.47
N ASP A 484 22.33 16.40 30.23
CA ASP A 484 21.50 16.95 29.16
C ASP A 484 22.04 16.52 27.78
N TYR A 485 23.34 16.68 27.53
CA TYR A 485 23.97 16.17 26.30
C TYR A 485 23.79 14.65 26.13
N GLN A 486 24.06 13.87 27.19
CA GLN A 486 23.96 12.40 27.17
C GLN A 486 22.53 11.91 27.01
N SER A 487 21.54 12.54 27.65
CA SER A 487 20.12 12.20 27.49
C SER A 487 19.62 12.45 26.08
N ARG A 488 20.23 13.40 25.35
CA ARG A 488 19.92 13.71 23.96
C ARG A 488 20.68 12.83 22.96
N ARG A 489 21.65 12.00 23.38
CA ARG A 489 22.45 11.15 22.48
C ARG A 489 21.64 9.93 22.00
N PRO A 490 21.70 9.57 20.70
CA PRO A 490 21.09 8.33 20.22
C PRO A 490 21.73 7.13 20.95
N GLY A 491 20.93 6.34 21.67
CA GLY A 491 21.36 5.09 22.33
C GLY A 491 21.39 5.08 23.87
N SER A 492 21.47 6.23 24.54
CA SER A 492 21.46 6.34 26.03
C SER A 492 20.09 6.73 26.61
N GLY A 493 19.08 6.83 25.74
CA GLY A 493 17.73 7.34 26.02
C GLY A 493 16.93 7.61 24.74
N GLY A 494 17.62 7.69 23.59
CA GLY A 494 17.03 7.77 22.25
C GLY A 494 16.38 9.14 21.98
N ILE A 495 16.23 9.46 20.69
CA ILE A 495 15.19 10.43 20.28
C ILE A 495 13.91 10.01 21.00
N PRO A 496 13.25 10.90 21.78
CA PRO A 496 12.04 10.55 22.50
C PRO A 496 11.14 9.71 21.60
N GLN A 497 10.67 8.57 22.09
CA GLN A 497 9.97 7.59 21.25
C GLN A 497 8.77 8.23 20.52
N SER A 498 8.19 9.27 21.12
CA SER A 498 7.18 10.16 20.54
C SER A 498 7.65 10.92 19.29
N ILE A 499 8.88 11.43 19.27
CA ILE A 499 9.48 12.08 18.10
C ILE A 499 9.83 11.02 17.05
N ALA A 500 10.42 9.88 17.44
CA ALA A 500 10.75 8.80 16.50
C ALA A 500 9.50 8.19 15.84
N GLN A 501 8.43 7.98 16.61
CA GLN A 501 7.12 7.55 16.10
C GLN A 501 6.45 8.66 15.30
N GLY A 502 6.52 9.91 15.76
CA GLY A 502 5.91 11.04 15.08
C GLY A 502 6.53 11.32 13.71
N VAL A 503 7.85 11.15 13.58
CA VAL A 503 8.60 11.20 12.32
C VAL A 503 8.19 10.07 11.36
N ARG A 504 7.85 8.88 11.88
CA ARG A 504 7.35 7.74 11.11
C ARG A 504 5.84 7.76 10.87
N SER A 505 5.14 8.76 11.39
CA SER A 505 3.68 8.84 11.26
C SER A 505 3.28 9.06 9.79
N PRO A 506 2.21 8.38 9.32
CA PRO A 506 1.66 8.65 7.99
C PRO A 506 1.08 10.07 7.88
N SER A 507 0.75 10.72 9.00
CA SER A 507 0.21 12.09 9.02
C SER A 507 1.29 13.15 8.82
N PRO A 508 1.19 14.02 7.78
CA PRO A 508 2.14 15.13 7.57
C PRO A 508 2.21 16.10 8.75
N ARG A 509 1.08 16.33 9.43
CA ARG A 509 1.00 17.21 10.60
C ARG A 509 1.79 16.65 11.78
N VAL A 510 1.64 15.37 12.08
CA VAL A 510 2.38 14.70 13.16
C VAL A 510 3.87 14.67 12.85
N ARG A 511 4.25 14.48 11.58
CA ARG A 511 5.66 14.60 11.15
C ARG A 511 6.21 16.02 11.36
N ALA A 512 5.44 17.04 10.99
CA ALA A 512 5.85 18.44 11.18
C ALA A 512 5.98 18.82 12.67
N GLU A 513 5.05 18.38 13.51
CA GLU A 513 5.09 18.58 14.97
C GLU A 513 6.29 17.84 15.60
N ALA A 514 6.54 16.59 15.19
CA ALA A 514 7.71 15.83 15.62
C ALA A 514 9.02 16.49 15.16
N TYR A 515 9.05 17.03 13.94
CA TYR A 515 10.20 17.78 13.43
C TYR A 515 10.43 19.08 14.22
N GLN A 516 9.37 19.84 14.53
CA GLN A 516 9.50 21.04 15.37
C GLN A 516 9.96 20.69 16.80
N ALA A 517 9.42 19.64 17.39
CA ALA A 517 9.84 19.16 18.71
C ALA A 517 11.32 18.75 18.70
N TRP A 518 11.74 18.07 17.64
CA TRP A 518 13.14 17.70 17.41
C TRP A 518 14.02 18.94 17.23
N VAL A 519 13.69 19.85 16.33
CA VAL A 519 14.48 21.08 16.13
C VAL A 519 14.62 21.84 17.44
N ARG A 520 13.54 22.02 18.23
CA ARG A 520 13.62 22.65 19.56
C ARG A 520 14.53 21.90 20.53
N GLN A 521 14.50 20.56 20.52
CA GLN A 521 15.38 19.73 21.35
C GLN A 521 16.86 19.87 20.96
N PHE A 522 17.16 20.13 19.68
CA PHE A 522 18.53 20.14 19.15
C PHE A 522 19.13 21.53 18.89
N THR A 523 18.33 22.60 18.77
CA THR A 523 18.82 23.98 18.65
C THR A 523 18.83 24.74 19.98
N GLY A 524 18.24 24.18 21.04
CA GLY A 524 18.09 24.84 22.34
C GLY A 524 19.32 24.84 23.27
N LEU A 525 20.51 24.39 22.83
CA LEU A 525 21.71 24.45 23.68
C LEU A 525 22.24 25.88 23.91
N ASP A 526 21.67 26.87 23.21
CA ASP A 526 22.08 28.27 23.26
C ASP A 526 21.37 29.10 24.35
N HIS A 527 21.02 28.48 25.48
CA HIS A 527 20.39 29.17 26.62
C HIS A 527 21.31 30.19 27.33
N GLY A 528 22.55 30.38 26.85
CA GLY A 528 23.48 31.37 27.39
C GLY A 528 23.47 32.74 26.68
N GLY A 529 22.91 32.87 25.48
CA GLY A 529 23.14 34.05 24.63
C GLY A 529 22.19 35.24 24.83
N LYS A 530 21.00 35.03 25.41
CA LYS A 530 19.98 36.10 25.48
C LYS A 530 20.22 37.18 26.53
N GLY A 531 21.28 37.07 27.34
CA GLY A 531 21.62 38.06 28.38
C GLY A 531 22.67 39.10 28.00
N ASP A 532 23.47 38.87 26.94
CA ASP A 532 24.68 39.66 26.67
C ASP A 532 24.63 40.47 25.36
N ALA A 533 23.58 40.37 24.55
CA ALA A 533 23.47 41.14 23.29
C ALA A 533 22.88 42.56 23.45
N ASP A 534 22.34 42.89 24.62
CA ASP A 534 21.78 44.22 24.95
C ASP A 534 22.62 44.98 26.01
N ARG A 535 23.93 44.71 26.12
CA ARG A 535 24.83 45.46 27.03
C ARG A 535 26.14 45.89 26.41
#